data_AF-N9WVG4-F1
#
_entry.id   AF-N9WVG4-F1
#
_cell.length_a   1.000
_cell.length_b   1.000
_cell.length_c   1.000
_cell.angle_alpha   90.00
_cell.angle_beta   90.00
_cell.angle_gamma   90.00
#
_symmetry.space_group_name_H-M   'P 1'
#
loop_
_entity.id
_entity.type
_entity.pdbx_description
1 polymer ?
#
loop_
_entity_poly.entity_id
_entity_poly.type
_entity_poly.pdbx_seq_one_letter_code
_entity_poly.pdbx_strand_id
1 'polypeptide(L)'
;MSEFIVSKRIKDVVEFDKTNKKLRFLLDEGDQVYYYKDLETIGISCEYHHNLKKALAHNLVFPTYAEGRQFVRVGIRMKVRMGQSVFVHVSEDIVDKGTLQYHEDMRTAREIVSLLKKCRAKA
;
A
#
# COMPACT_ATOMS: atom_id res chain seq x y z
N MET A 1 12.88 -23.51 3.30
CA MET A 1 12.04 -22.32 3.59
C MET A 1 10.76 -22.81 4.23
N SER A 2 10.26 -22.17 5.28
CA SER A 2 8.95 -22.56 5.85
C SER A 2 7.82 -22.20 4.89
N GLU A 3 6.79 -23.04 4.83
CA GLU A 3 5.56 -22.77 4.08
C GLU A 3 4.92 -21.45 4.53
N PHE A 4 4.23 -20.74 3.63
CA PHE A 4 3.51 -19.51 4.00
C PHE A 4 2.12 -19.87 4.51
N ILE A 5 1.85 -19.57 5.78
CA ILE A 5 0.57 -19.90 6.44
C ILE A 5 -0.22 -18.61 6.60
N VAL A 6 -1.25 -18.43 5.77
CA VAL A 6 -2.08 -17.22 5.80
C VAL A 6 -2.88 -17.16 7.11
N SER A 7 -2.55 -16.18 7.94
CA SER A 7 -3.24 -15.91 9.22
C SER A 7 -4.24 -14.76 9.11
N LYS A 8 -3.99 -13.79 8.23
CA LYS A 8 -4.91 -12.70 7.89
C LYS A 8 -4.61 -12.22 6.48
N ARG A 9 -5.64 -11.89 5.73
CA ARG A 9 -5.57 -11.20 4.44
C ARG A 9 -6.31 -9.86 4.53
N ILE A 10 -5.80 -8.83 3.88
CA ILE A 10 -6.48 -7.52 3.77
C ILE A 10 -6.70 -7.24 2.29
N LYS A 11 -7.96 -7.37 1.87
CA LYS A 11 -8.37 -7.34 0.45
C LYS A 11 -7.42 -8.22 -0.39
N ASP A 12 -7.16 -7.86 -1.63
CA ASP A 12 -6.14 -8.50 -2.45
C ASP A 12 -4.82 -7.71 -2.43
N VAL A 13 -4.50 -7.09 -1.28
CA VAL A 13 -3.29 -6.26 -1.13
C VAL A 13 -2.16 -7.01 -0.44
N VAL A 14 -2.45 -7.64 0.69
CA VAL A 14 -1.43 -8.20 1.58
C VAL A 14 -1.95 -9.40 2.37
N GLU A 15 -1.06 -10.37 2.56
CA GLU A 15 -1.25 -11.50 3.46
C GLU A 15 -0.22 -11.50 4.56
N PHE A 16 -0.67 -11.86 5.76
CA PHE A 16 0.14 -11.97 6.96
C PHE A 16 0.25 -13.42 7.39
N ASP A 17 1.47 -13.84 7.71
CA ASP A 17 1.77 -15.09 8.38
C ASP A 17 2.31 -14.76 9.77
N LYS A 18 1.42 -14.85 10.76
CA LYS A 18 1.77 -14.60 12.17
C LYS A 18 2.65 -15.71 12.74
N THR A 19 2.51 -16.95 12.26
CA THR A 19 3.23 -18.12 12.75
C THR A 19 4.71 -18.04 12.40
N ASN A 20 5.01 -17.74 11.14
CA ASN A 20 6.38 -17.61 10.63
C ASN A 20 6.92 -16.17 10.65
N LYS A 21 6.16 -15.24 11.23
CA LYS A 21 6.53 -13.82 11.36
C LYS A 21 6.93 -13.16 10.03
N LYS A 22 6.14 -13.40 8.98
CA LYS A 22 6.38 -12.90 7.62
C LYS A 22 5.10 -12.41 6.96
N LEU A 23 5.22 -11.64 5.89
CA LEU A 23 4.11 -11.18 5.05
C LEU A 23 4.48 -11.27 3.57
N ARG A 24 3.48 -11.17 2.70
CA ARG A 24 3.68 -10.93 1.27
C ARG A 24 2.61 -9.99 0.75
N PHE A 25 2.96 -9.21 -0.26
CA PHE A 25 2.02 -8.39 -0.99
C PHE A 25 1.53 -9.14 -2.24
N LEU A 26 0.31 -8.84 -2.66
CA LEU A 26 -0.37 -9.57 -3.73
C LEU A 26 -0.57 -8.73 -5.00
N LEU A 27 -0.54 -7.39 -4.88
CA LEU A 27 -0.85 -6.47 -5.97
C LEU A 27 0.33 -6.20 -6.91
N ASP A 28 1.53 -6.03 -6.36
CA ASP A 28 2.72 -5.73 -7.18
C ASP A 28 3.42 -7.04 -7.56
N GLU A 29 3.79 -7.19 -8.83
CA GLU A 29 4.42 -8.40 -9.39
C GLU A 29 5.65 -8.82 -8.59
N GLY A 30 5.43 -9.78 -7.71
CA GLY A 30 6.45 -10.35 -6.86
C GLY A 30 5.78 -10.99 -5.67
N ASP A 31 5.75 -12.32 -5.64
CA ASP A 31 5.48 -13.16 -4.47
C ASP A 31 6.56 -12.96 -3.37
N GLN A 32 7.12 -11.75 -3.26
CA GLN A 32 8.21 -11.42 -2.39
C GLN A 32 7.71 -11.43 -0.95
N VAL A 33 8.36 -12.28 -0.16
CA VAL A 33 8.07 -12.48 1.24
C VAL A 33 9.00 -11.59 2.08
N TYR A 34 8.40 -10.82 2.98
CA TYR A 34 9.12 -9.95 3.91
C TYR A 34 8.97 -10.48 5.33
N TYR A 35 10.09 -10.59 6.05
CA TYR A 35 10.06 -10.96 7.47
C TYR A 35 9.90 -9.70 8.33
N TYR A 36 9.08 -9.78 9.38
CA TYR A 36 8.80 -8.62 10.23
C TYR A 36 10.06 -8.05 10.91
N LYS A 37 11.02 -8.93 11.26
CA LYS A 37 12.30 -8.54 11.87
C LYS A 37 13.18 -7.67 10.98
N ASP A 38 12.96 -7.72 9.66
CA ASP A 38 13.77 -7.00 8.69
C ASP A 38 13.13 -5.66 8.29
N LEU A 39 11.94 -5.31 8.81
CA LEU A 39 11.25 -4.05 8.52
C LEU A 39 11.71 -2.91 9.42
N GLU A 40 12.57 -2.01 8.93
CA GLU A 40 13.11 -0.88 9.68
C GLU A 40 12.10 0.27 9.82
N THR A 41 11.49 0.70 8.71
CA THR A 41 10.49 1.77 8.69
C THR A 41 9.26 1.33 7.91
N ILE A 42 8.09 1.80 8.33
CA ILE A 42 6.80 1.48 7.73
C ILE A 42 5.94 2.75 7.76
N GLY A 43 5.50 3.21 6.60
CA GLY A 43 4.68 4.41 6.45
C GLY A 43 3.76 4.35 5.24
N ILE A 44 2.77 5.22 5.23
CA ILE A 44 1.91 5.45 4.07
C ILE A 44 2.61 6.49 3.20
N SER A 45 2.60 6.30 1.89
CA SER A 45 3.11 7.26 0.93
C SER A 45 2.20 7.29 -0.30
N CYS A 46 2.25 8.38 -1.05
CA CYS A 46 1.54 8.52 -2.32
C CYS A 46 2.57 8.66 -3.45
N GLU A 47 2.37 7.91 -4.53
CA GLU A 47 3.05 8.16 -5.80
C GLU A 47 2.23 9.17 -6.60
N TYR A 48 2.86 10.24 -7.09
CA TYR A 48 2.19 11.32 -7.80
C TYR A 48 2.35 11.15 -9.31
N HIS A 49 1.26 11.26 -10.06
CA HIS A 49 1.24 11.12 -11.51
C HIS A 49 0.88 12.47 -12.16
N HIS A 50 1.85 13.07 -12.85
CA HIS A 50 1.71 14.42 -13.43
C HIS A 50 1.14 14.47 -14.85
N ASN A 51 0.97 13.32 -15.53
CA ASN A 51 0.55 13.27 -16.93
C ASN A 51 -0.62 12.30 -17.15
N LEU A 52 -1.84 12.76 -16.93
CA LEU A 52 -3.04 11.97 -17.16
C LEU A 52 -3.89 12.51 -18.29
N LYS A 53 -3.31 12.52 -19.50
CA LYS A 53 -4.13 12.41 -20.72
C LYS A 53 -4.86 11.06 -20.81
N LYS A 54 -4.52 10.08 -19.95
CA LYS A 54 -5.08 8.72 -19.93
C LYS A 54 -6.05 8.37 -18.78
N ALA A 55 -6.06 9.08 -17.63
CA ALA A 55 -6.95 8.71 -16.51
C ALA A 55 -8.35 9.34 -16.58
N LEU A 56 -8.58 10.30 -17.47
CA LEU A 56 -9.85 11.02 -17.54
C LEU A 56 -10.90 10.39 -18.48
N ALA A 57 -10.66 9.17 -18.98
CA ALA A 57 -11.64 8.46 -19.80
C ALA A 57 -12.84 7.89 -18.99
N HIS A 58 -12.78 7.91 -17.66
CA HIS A 58 -13.89 7.49 -16.79
C HIS A 58 -14.45 8.68 -15.99
N ASN A 59 -15.40 9.39 -16.61
CA ASN A 59 -16.61 9.97 -16.02
C ASN A 59 -16.62 10.30 -14.50
N LEU A 60 -16.64 11.59 -14.15
CA LEU A 60 -17.77 12.30 -13.49
C LEU A 60 -17.35 13.56 -12.70
N VAL A 61 -18.30 14.50 -12.68
CA VAL A 61 -18.29 15.90 -12.25
C VAL A 61 -18.22 16.04 -10.72
N PHE A 62 -17.24 16.79 -10.18
CA PHE A 62 -17.28 17.37 -8.82
C PHE A 62 -16.46 18.67 -8.71
N PRO A 63 -16.81 19.58 -7.77
CA PRO A 63 -16.54 21.01 -7.86
C PRO A 63 -15.10 21.36 -7.51
N THR A 64 -14.57 22.27 -8.31
CA THR A 64 -13.30 22.97 -8.19
C THR A 64 -13.07 23.56 -6.79
N TYR A 65 -12.04 23.07 -6.10
CA TYR A 65 -11.18 23.92 -5.30
C TYR A 65 -9.79 23.91 -5.96
N ALA A 66 -9.37 25.10 -6.36
CA ALA A 66 -8.18 25.32 -7.16
C ALA A 66 -6.90 25.22 -6.31
N GLU A 67 -6.30 24.04 -6.28
CA GLU A 67 -4.87 23.78 -6.41
C GLU A 67 -4.78 22.55 -7.33
N GLY A 68 -3.93 22.58 -8.36
CA GLY A 68 -4.01 21.66 -9.51
C GLY A 68 -4.27 20.20 -9.12
N ARG A 69 -5.27 19.56 -9.74
CA ARG A 69 -5.69 18.18 -9.47
C ARG A 69 -4.47 17.26 -9.33
N GLN A 70 -4.33 16.65 -8.15
CA GLN A 70 -3.22 15.77 -7.84
C GLN A 70 -3.70 14.34 -7.99
N PHE A 71 -3.24 13.67 -9.03
CA PHE A 71 -3.54 12.26 -9.22
C PHE A 71 -2.46 11.42 -8.55
N VAL A 72 -2.91 10.48 -7.72
CA VAL A 72 -2.03 9.71 -6.87
C VAL A 72 -2.38 8.24 -6.88
N ARG A 73 -1.36 7.41 -6.65
CA ARG A 73 -1.53 6.02 -6.23
C ARG A 73 -1.13 5.91 -4.77
N VAL A 74 -2.04 5.42 -3.93
CA VAL A 74 -1.76 5.25 -2.50
C VAL A 74 -1.00 3.94 -2.30
N GLY A 75 0.02 3.98 -1.45
CA GLY A 75 0.82 2.81 -1.16
C GLY A 75 1.46 2.85 0.22
N ILE A 76 2.20 1.78 0.50
CA ILE A 76 2.93 1.58 1.74
C ILE A 76 4.41 1.61 1.38
N ARG A 77 5.13 2.56 1.97
CA ARG A 77 6.57 2.64 1.89
C ARG A 77 7.17 1.91 3.09
N MET A 78 8.08 0.99 2.81
CA MET A 78 8.86 0.31 3.82
C MET A 78 10.34 0.43 3.52
N LYS A 79 11.16 0.50 4.58
CA LYS A 79 12.60 0.27 4.48
C LYS A 79 12.89 -1.10 5.08
N VAL A 80 13.52 -1.97 4.30
CA VAL A 80 13.93 -3.31 4.70
C VAL A 80 15.43 -3.27 5.03
N ARG A 81 15.87 -4.20 5.90
CA ARG A 81 17.28 -4.38 6.28
C ARG A 81 18.19 -4.33 5.04
N MET A 82 19.36 -3.73 5.20
CA MET A 82 20.32 -3.41 4.11
C MET A 82 19.93 -2.20 3.25
N GLY A 83 18.96 -1.39 3.67
CA GLY A 83 18.70 -0.09 3.05
C GLY A 83 17.72 -0.11 1.88
N GLN A 84 17.23 -1.29 1.48
CA GLN A 84 16.27 -1.43 0.39
C GLN A 84 14.95 -0.72 0.76
N SER A 85 14.54 0.23 -0.08
CA SER A 85 13.23 0.87 0.04
C SER A 85 12.24 0.17 -0.89
N VAL A 86 11.11 -0.25 -0.34
CA VAL A 86 10.03 -0.93 -1.04
C VAL A 86 8.81 -0.02 -0.99
N PHE A 87 8.16 0.16 -2.14
CA PHE A 87 6.87 0.83 -2.22
C PHE A 87 5.87 -0.13 -2.82
N VAL A 88 4.76 -0.36 -2.12
CA VAL A 88 3.72 -1.29 -2.56
C VAL A 88 2.37 -0.60 -2.61
N HIS A 89 1.64 -0.78 -3.69
CA HIS A 89 0.33 -0.17 -3.89
C HIS A 89 -0.77 -0.89 -3.11
N VAL A 90 -1.79 -0.13 -2.68
CA VAL A 90 -3.00 -0.70 -2.04
C VAL A 90 -4.19 -0.85 -2.99
N SER A 91 -4.06 -0.31 -4.21
CA SER A 91 -5.00 -0.44 -5.32
C SER A 91 -4.23 -0.29 -6.63
N GLU A 92 -4.78 -0.84 -7.71
CA GLU A 92 -4.24 -0.59 -9.05
C GLU A 92 -4.58 0.82 -9.57
N ASP A 93 -5.55 1.49 -8.97
CA ASP A 93 -6.08 2.74 -9.52
C ASP A 93 -5.22 3.95 -9.21
N ILE A 94 -5.07 4.82 -10.21
CA ILE A 94 -4.59 6.19 -10.02
C ILE A 94 -5.81 7.08 -9.83
N VAL A 95 -5.91 7.71 -8.67
CA VAL A 95 -7.11 8.43 -8.23
C VAL A 95 -6.83 9.91 -8.01
N ASP A 96 -7.83 10.75 -8.23
CA ASP A 96 -7.73 12.17 -7.84
C ASP A 96 -7.76 12.27 -6.31
N LYS A 97 -6.81 13.01 -5.75
CA LYS A 97 -6.63 13.15 -4.31
C LYS A 97 -7.83 13.89 -3.71
N GLY A 98 -8.41 13.31 -2.66
CA GLY A 98 -9.61 13.83 -2.00
C GLY A 98 -10.93 13.22 -2.51
N THR A 99 -10.88 12.36 -3.53
CA THR A 99 -12.05 11.54 -3.91
C THR A 99 -12.38 10.50 -2.86
N LEU A 100 -13.59 9.92 -2.95
CA LEU A 100 -14.01 8.81 -2.08
C LEU A 100 -13.03 7.64 -2.17
N GLN A 101 -12.63 7.26 -3.40
CA GLN A 101 -11.67 6.17 -3.62
C GLN A 101 -10.33 6.45 -2.94
N TYR A 102 -9.79 7.67 -3.07
CA TYR A 102 -8.57 8.07 -2.35
C TYR A 102 -8.70 7.87 -0.83
N HIS A 103 -9.84 8.23 -0.24
CA HIS A 103 -10.08 8.06 1.20
C HIS A 103 -10.22 6.59 1.62
N GLU A 104 -10.80 5.75 0.77
CA GLU A 104 -10.87 4.30 0.96
C GLU A 104 -9.48 3.66 0.90
N ASP A 105 -8.68 4.01 -0.09
CA ASP A 105 -7.31 3.51 -0.24
C ASP A 105 -6.45 3.94 0.96
N MET A 106 -6.56 5.19 1.39
CA MET A 106 -5.89 5.68 2.61
C MET A 106 -6.35 4.93 3.86
N ARG A 107 -7.62 4.51 3.94
CA ARG A 107 -8.13 3.70 5.07
C ARG A 107 -7.52 2.30 5.05
N THR A 108 -7.47 1.66 3.88
CA THR A 108 -6.82 0.36 3.69
C THR A 108 -5.33 0.44 4.05
N ALA A 109 -4.60 1.45 3.55
CA ALA A 109 -3.19 1.66 3.90
C ALA A 109 -2.97 1.84 5.41
N ARG A 110 -3.84 2.61 6.09
CA ARG A 110 -3.80 2.78 7.56
C ARG A 110 -4.00 1.47 8.31
N GLU A 111 -4.95 0.64 7.88
CA GLU A 111 -5.18 -0.67 8.50
C GLU A 111 -3.93 -1.56 8.38
N ILE A 112 -3.37 -1.66 7.17
CA ILE A 112 -2.19 -2.48 6.90
C ILE A 112 -0.99 -1.98 7.72
N VAL A 113 -0.69 -0.68 7.69
CA VAL A 113 0.44 -0.10 8.46
C VAL A 113 0.26 -0.30 9.96
N SER A 114 -0.96 -0.17 10.49
CA SER A 114 -1.25 -0.43 11.91
C SER A 114 -0.94 -1.87 12.29
N LEU A 115 -1.34 -2.83 11.45
CA LEU A 115 -1.08 -4.25 11.70
C LEU A 115 0.39 -4.59 11.54
N LEU A 116 1.07 -4.07 10.53
CA LEU A 116 2.51 -4.25 10.35
C LEU A 116 3.30 -3.75 11.55
N LYS A 117 2.98 -2.56 12.07
CA LYS A 117 3.61 -2.03 13.29
C LYS A 117 3.37 -2.92 14.51
N LYS A 118 2.15 -3.45 14.68
CA LYS A 118 1.82 -4.40 15.77
C LYS A 118 2.57 -5.72 15.64
N CYS A 119 2.68 -6.26 14.42
CA CYS A 119 3.41 -7.50 14.15
C CYS A 119 4.91 -7.32 14.40
N ARG A 120 5.50 -6.21 13.90
CA ARG A 120 6.91 -5.88 14.13
C ARG A 120 7.26 -5.71 15.60
N ALA A 121 6.41 -5.06 16.39
CA ALA A 121 6.65 -4.90 17.83
C ALA A 121 6.68 -6.23 18.61
N LYS A 122 6.18 -7.32 18.02
CA LYS A 122 6.17 -8.68 18.59
C LYS A 122 7.17 -9.63 17.91
N ALA A 123 7.93 -9.12 16.93
CA ALA A 123 8.78 -9.91 16.05
C ALA A 123 10.12 -10.25 16.72
#